data_AF-A0A9P0PFF9-F1
#
_entry.id   AF-A0A9P0PFF9-F1
#
_cell.length_a   1.000
_cell.length_b   1.000
_cell.length_c   1.000
_cell.angle_alpha   90.00
_cell.angle_beta   90.00
_cell.angle_gamma   90.00
#
_symmetry.space_group_name_H-M   'P 1'
#
loop_
_entity.id
_entity.type
_entity.pdbx_description
1 polymer ?
#
loop_
_entity_poly.entity_id
_entity_poly.type
_entity_poly.pdbx_seq_one_letter_code
_entity_poly.pdbx_strand_id
1 'polypeptide(L)'
;MVFASKTAEVLTFHQVPVPHIVPKEGWFEQDPNVILQAVIETVDVTCDNLKKLNINYEDIVAVGITNQRETTILWDPTTGKPLYNALVWMDIRTSSTVDEILQNGKKPQSFLQNQCGLPVSTYFSALKIKWLMDNVDEVKEAIKESRCLFGNVDSWLVWVSSSWCCFLIFTSRCL
;
A
#
# COMPACT_ATOMS: atom_id res chain seq x y z
N MET A 1 15.04 -2.93 -9.06
CA MET A 1 15.62 -3.37 -10.35
C MET A 1 15.85 -2.14 -11.21
N VAL A 2 16.94 -2.09 -11.95
CA VAL A 2 17.21 -1.06 -12.96
C VAL A 2 17.30 -1.72 -14.31
N PHE A 3 16.60 -1.15 -15.30
CA PHE A 3 16.50 -1.68 -16.65
C PHE A 3 17.17 -0.73 -17.63
N ALA A 4 17.86 -1.29 -18.63
CA ALA A 4 18.31 -0.53 -19.78
C ALA A 4 17.11 -0.09 -20.64
N SER A 5 16.97 1.20 -20.89
CA SER A 5 15.76 1.79 -21.51
C SER A 5 15.43 1.24 -22.91
N LYS A 6 16.45 0.84 -23.69
CA LYS A 6 16.28 0.37 -25.07
C LYS A 6 16.10 -1.13 -25.20
N THR A 7 16.64 -1.91 -24.26
CA THR A 7 16.72 -3.38 -24.36
C THR A 7 15.88 -4.10 -23.31
N ALA A 8 15.41 -3.39 -22.28
CA ALA A 8 14.76 -3.94 -21.09
C ALA A 8 15.62 -4.97 -20.32
N GLU A 9 16.92 -4.98 -20.55
CA GLU A 9 17.87 -5.82 -19.81
C GLU A 9 18.00 -5.32 -18.36
N VAL A 10 18.04 -6.25 -17.40
CA VAL A 10 18.27 -5.93 -15.99
C VAL A 10 19.76 -5.65 -15.77
N LEU A 11 20.09 -4.39 -15.51
CA LEU A 11 21.48 -3.96 -15.25
C LEU A 11 21.90 -4.25 -13.81
N THR A 12 20.99 -4.05 -12.85
CA THR A 12 21.22 -4.35 -11.44
C THR A 12 19.90 -4.49 -10.70
N PHE A 13 19.93 -5.18 -9.56
CA PHE A 13 18.82 -5.24 -8.63
C PHE A 13 19.31 -5.41 -7.21
N HIS A 14 18.47 -4.99 -6.27
CA HIS A 14 18.60 -5.26 -4.87
C HIS A 14 17.20 -5.59 -4.32
N GLN A 15 17.15 -6.34 -3.23
CA GLN A 15 15.91 -6.76 -2.61
C GLN A 15 16.11 -6.86 -1.10
N VAL A 16 15.21 -6.23 -0.36
CA VAL A 16 15.12 -6.31 1.10
C VAL A 16 13.80 -7.01 1.46
N PRO A 17 13.82 -8.07 2.28
CA PRO A 17 12.59 -8.73 2.72
C PRO A 17 11.82 -7.86 3.71
N VAL A 18 10.50 -7.79 3.55
CA VAL A 18 9.58 -7.16 4.51
C VAL A 18 8.85 -8.28 5.28
N PRO A 19 9.05 -8.41 6.60
CA PRO A 19 8.42 -9.46 7.38
C PRO A 19 6.91 -9.23 7.52
N HIS A 20 6.16 -10.34 7.57
CA HIS A 20 4.75 -10.30 7.97
C HIS A 20 4.63 -10.36 9.49
N ILE A 21 3.69 -9.57 10.02
CA ILE A 21 3.22 -9.65 11.39
C ILE A 21 1.92 -10.45 11.38
N VAL A 22 1.82 -11.47 12.23
CA VAL A 22 0.66 -12.37 12.30
C VAL A 22 0.10 -12.34 13.72
N PRO A 23 -0.73 -11.34 14.08
CA PRO A 23 -1.26 -11.21 15.44
C PRO A 23 -2.21 -12.35 15.82
N LYS A 24 -2.92 -12.91 14.83
CA LYS A 24 -3.89 -14.00 14.95
C LYS A 24 -3.86 -14.84 13.67
N GLU A 25 -4.36 -16.06 13.75
CA GLU A 25 -4.52 -16.91 12.57
C GLU A 25 -5.36 -16.22 11.49
N GLY A 26 -4.84 -16.18 10.25
CA GLY A 26 -5.48 -15.50 9.13
C GLY A 26 -5.32 -13.96 9.11
N TRP A 27 -4.67 -13.37 10.11
CA TRP A 27 -4.41 -11.93 10.16
C TRP A 27 -3.00 -11.65 9.69
N PHE A 28 -2.87 -10.88 8.62
CA PHE A 28 -1.60 -10.55 8.00
C PHE A 28 -1.42 -9.05 7.94
N GLU A 29 -0.38 -8.58 8.63
CA GLU A 29 -0.03 -7.17 8.74
C GLU A 29 1.42 -6.94 8.31
N GLN A 30 1.72 -5.72 7.89
CA GLN A 30 3.09 -5.24 7.69
C GLN A 30 3.25 -3.85 8.28
N ASP A 31 4.38 -3.57 8.93
CA ASP A 31 4.70 -2.22 9.38
C ASP A 31 5.04 -1.35 8.15
N PRO A 32 4.29 -0.26 7.87
CA PRO A 32 4.58 0.62 6.76
C PRO A 32 5.97 1.25 6.85
N ASN A 33 6.48 1.54 8.06
CA ASN A 33 7.81 2.10 8.23
C ASN A 33 8.90 1.11 7.81
N VAL A 34 8.70 -0.19 8.08
CA VAL A 34 9.62 -1.25 7.61
C VAL A 34 9.56 -1.39 6.09
N ILE A 35 8.37 -1.25 5.48
CA ILE A 35 8.24 -1.17 4.01
C ILE A 35 9.06 0.01 3.45
N LEU A 36 8.92 1.20 4.05
CA LEU A 36 9.64 2.40 3.60
C LEU A 36 11.15 2.26 3.78
N GLN A 37 11.61 1.73 4.91
CA GLN A 37 13.04 1.46 5.15
C GLN A 37 13.60 0.50 4.10
N ALA A 38 12.88 -0.58 3.80
CA ALA A 38 13.28 -1.54 2.77
C ALA A 38 13.36 -0.90 1.38
N VAL A 39 12.46 0.03 1.05
CA VAL A 39 12.49 0.80 -0.20
C VAL A 39 13.71 1.72 -0.25
N ILE A 40 13.96 2.49 0.82
CA ILE A 40 15.12 3.40 0.92
C ILE A 40 16.44 2.62 0.76
N GLU A 41 16.61 1.53 1.52
CA GLU A 41 17.79 0.68 1.43
C GLU A 41 17.96 0.10 0.01
N THR A 42 16.87 -0.33 -0.61
CA THR A 42 16.91 -0.84 -1.99
C THR A 42 17.36 0.23 -2.98
N VAL A 43 16.92 1.47 -2.82
CA VAL A 43 17.34 2.60 -3.66
C VAL A 43 18.82 2.91 -3.42
N ASP A 44 19.26 3.03 -2.17
CA ASP A 44 20.64 3.36 -1.81
C ASP A 44 21.64 2.34 -2.37
N VAL A 45 21.39 1.05 -2.13
CA VAL A 45 22.26 -0.03 -2.65
C VAL A 45 22.23 -0.07 -4.17
N THR A 46 21.09 0.21 -4.79
CA THR A 46 20.97 0.30 -6.25
C THR A 46 21.82 1.45 -6.80
N CYS A 47 21.77 2.63 -6.18
CA CYS A 47 22.60 3.78 -6.56
C CYS A 47 24.09 3.45 -6.45
N ASP A 48 24.52 2.75 -5.41
CA ASP A 48 25.91 2.30 -5.28
C ASP A 48 26.31 1.26 -6.32
N ASN A 49 25.40 0.38 -6.72
CA ASN A 49 25.65 -0.56 -7.81
C ASN A 49 25.77 0.16 -9.17
N LEU A 50 24.97 1.20 -9.42
CA LEU A 50 25.08 2.01 -10.63
C LEU A 50 26.44 2.72 -10.72
N LYS A 51 26.95 3.27 -9.61
CA LYS A 51 28.30 3.85 -9.55
C LYS A 51 29.38 2.82 -9.92
N LYS A 52 29.27 1.59 -9.41
CA LYS A 52 30.21 0.48 -9.74
C LYS A 52 30.14 0.08 -11.21
N LEU A 53 28.98 0.23 -11.84
CA LEU A 53 28.77 0.02 -13.28
C LEU A 53 29.15 1.25 -14.12
N ASN A 54 29.65 2.31 -13.49
CA ASN A 54 30.00 3.57 -14.15
C ASN A 54 28.83 4.23 -14.90
N ILE A 55 27.61 4.05 -14.38
CA ILE A 55 26.36 4.66 -14.86
C ILE A 55 26.00 5.82 -13.92
N ASN A 56 25.72 6.99 -14.49
CA ASN A 56 25.30 8.14 -13.71
C ASN A 56 23.81 8.01 -13.34
N TYR A 57 23.45 8.37 -12.11
CA TYR A 57 22.04 8.36 -11.69
C TYR A 57 21.21 9.40 -12.47
N GLU A 58 21.84 10.43 -13.03
CA GLU A 58 21.21 11.41 -13.93
C GLU A 58 20.70 10.78 -15.23
N ASP A 59 21.19 9.60 -15.61
CA ASP A 59 20.72 8.86 -16.79
C ASP A 59 19.39 8.12 -16.56
N ILE A 60 18.86 8.14 -15.33
CA ILE A 60 17.57 7.53 -14.98
C ILE A 60 16.44 8.39 -15.55
N VAL A 61 15.78 7.88 -16.59
CA VAL A 61 14.69 8.58 -17.29
C VAL A 61 13.36 8.57 -16.55
N ALA A 62 13.10 7.54 -15.73
CA ALA A 62 11.85 7.36 -15.01
C ALA A 62 12.02 6.34 -13.87
N VAL A 63 11.14 6.44 -12.87
CA VAL A 63 10.99 5.46 -11.79
C VAL A 63 9.58 4.87 -11.86
N GLY A 64 9.49 3.54 -11.94
CA GLY A 64 8.23 2.82 -11.87
C GLY A 64 8.04 2.19 -10.49
N ILE A 65 6.84 2.31 -9.94
CA ILE A 65 6.44 1.65 -8.69
C ILE A 65 5.45 0.54 -9.04
N THR A 66 5.73 -0.66 -8.55
CA THR A 66 4.79 -1.78 -8.57
C THR A 66 4.68 -2.32 -7.16
N ASN A 67 3.47 -2.74 -6.78
CA ASN A 67 3.18 -3.12 -5.41
C ASN A 67 2.27 -4.34 -5.34
N GLN A 68 2.27 -4.96 -4.16
CA GLN A 68 1.16 -5.82 -3.77
C GLN A 68 -0.12 -4.99 -3.74
N ARG A 69 -1.04 -5.33 -4.63
CA ARG A 69 -2.35 -4.69 -4.69
C ARG A 69 -3.13 -5.00 -3.41
N GLU A 70 -4.10 -4.15 -3.09
CA GLU A 70 -5.12 -4.27 -2.05
C GLU A 70 -4.63 -4.21 -0.59
N THR A 71 -3.31 -4.35 -0.37
CA THR A 71 -2.73 -4.00 0.93
C THR A 71 -3.01 -2.52 1.22
N THR A 72 -3.68 -2.27 2.35
CA THR A 72 -4.27 -0.97 2.68
C THR A 72 -3.51 -0.30 3.82
N ILE A 73 -3.20 0.99 3.66
CA ILE A 73 -2.52 1.83 4.64
C ILE A 73 -3.36 3.07 4.91
N LEU A 74 -3.54 3.42 6.18
CA LEU A 74 -4.11 4.68 6.62
C LEU A 74 -3.02 5.50 7.32
N TRP A 75 -2.94 6.80 7.05
CA TRP A 75 -1.93 7.68 7.61
C TRP A 75 -2.48 9.08 7.86
N ASP A 76 -1.80 9.81 8.75
CA ASP A 76 -2.09 11.22 9.00
C ASP A 76 -1.28 12.10 8.03
N PRO A 77 -1.91 12.94 7.20
CA PRO A 77 -1.20 13.81 6.26
C PRO A 77 -0.36 14.90 6.93
N THR A 78 -0.67 15.25 8.18
CA THR A 78 0.02 16.31 8.93
C THR A 78 1.35 15.82 9.49
N THR A 79 1.35 14.59 10.02
CA THR A 79 2.54 13.99 10.66
C THR A 79 3.29 13.04 9.73
N GLY A 80 2.64 12.57 8.67
CA GLY A 80 3.12 11.52 7.77
C GLY A 80 3.21 10.13 8.38
N LYS A 81 2.70 9.96 9.60
CA LYS A 81 2.78 8.69 10.31
C LYS A 81 1.63 7.77 9.92
N PRO A 82 1.90 6.46 9.73
CA PRO A 82 0.84 5.48 9.65
C PRO A 82 0.02 5.43 10.94
N LEU A 83 -1.29 5.32 10.81
CA LEU A 83 -2.24 5.26 11.94
C LEU A 83 -2.43 3.82 12.47
N TYR A 84 -2.00 2.83 11.70
CA TYR A 84 -1.99 1.40 12.05
C TYR A 84 -1.06 0.65 11.08
N ASN A 85 -0.78 -0.62 11.36
CA ASN A 85 -0.09 -1.48 10.40
C ASN A 85 -0.87 -1.60 9.08
N ALA A 86 -0.17 -1.84 7.98
CA ALA A 86 -0.79 -2.14 6.71
C ALA A 86 -1.54 -3.47 6.79
N LEU A 87 -2.81 -3.50 6.40
CA LEU A 87 -3.56 -4.75 6.30
C LEU A 87 -3.29 -5.40 4.94
N VAL A 88 -2.62 -6.56 4.95
CA VAL A 88 -2.14 -7.24 3.74
C VAL A 88 -3.31 -7.82 2.94
N TRP A 89 -3.20 -7.88 1.61
CA TRP A 89 -4.24 -8.38 0.71
C TRP A 89 -4.80 -9.77 1.08
N MET A 90 -3.96 -10.67 1.60
CA MET A 90 -4.35 -12.03 2.00
C MET A 90 -4.98 -12.12 3.40
N ASP A 91 -5.11 -10.99 4.10
CA ASP A 91 -5.76 -10.92 5.41
C ASP A 91 -7.26 -11.26 5.31
N ILE A 92 -7.72 -12.17 6.19
CA ILE A 92 -9.10 -12.66 6.21
C ILE A 92 -9.90 -12.16 7.42
N ARG A 93 -9.41 -11.17 8.17
CA ARG A 93 -10.10 -10.66 9.37
C ARG A 93 -11.49 -10.08 9.09
N THR A 94 -11.73 -9.69 7.85
CA THR A 94 -12.99 -9.10 7.38
C THR A 94 -14.01 -10.14 6.90
N SER A 95 -13.75 -11.44 7.10
CA SER A 95 -14.66 -12.52 6.69
C SER A 95 -16.05 -12.37 7.29
N SER A 96 -16.14 -12.04 8.59
CA SER A 96 -17.42 -11.82 9.26
C SER A 96 -18.19 -10.63 8.68
N THR A 97 -17.48 -9.57 8.28
CA THR A 97 -18.08 -8.40 7.61
C THR A 97 -18.58 -8.76 6.21
N VAL A 98 -17.89 -9.63 5.47
CA VAL A 98 -18.37 -10.15 4.18
C VAL A 98 -19.69 -10.90 4.39
N ASP A 99 -19.73 -11.81 5.37
CA ASP A 99 -20.93 -12.59 5.68
C ASP A 99 -22.11 -11.69 6.06
N GLU A 100 -21.86 -10.68 6.90
CA GLU A 100 -22.86 -9.71 7.32
C GLU A 100 -23.44 -8.94 6.11
N ILE A 101 -22.59 -8.44 5.21
CA ILE A 101 -23.02 -7.69 4.02
C ILE A 101 -23.90 -8.57 3.11
N LEU A 102 -23.52 -9.83 2.91
CA LEU A 102 -24.23 -10.74 2.02
C LEU A 102 -25.56 -11.21 2.63
N GLN A 103 -25.57 -11.55 3.92
CA GLN A 103 -26.76 -12.03 4.63
C GLN A 103 -27.78 -10.92 4.85
N ASN A 104 -27.36 -9.77 5.42
CA ASN A 104 -28.27 -8.66 5.70
C ASN A 104 -28.84 -8.04 4.42
N GLY A 105 -28.03 -7.99 3.35
CA GLY A 105 -28.46 -7.49 2.05
C GLY A 105 -29.27 -8.49 1.22
N LYS A 106 -29.33 -9.77 1.62
CA LYS A 106 -29.79 -10.90 0.78
C LYS A 106 -29.17 -10.84 -0.63
N LYS A 107 -27.88 -10.49 -0.71
CA LYS A 107 -27.19 -10.26 -1.97
C LYS A 107 -26.30 -11.46 -2.32
N PRO A 108 -26.21 -11.87 -3.59
CA PRO A 108 -25.20 -12.83 -4.02
C PRO A 108 -23.81 -12.20 -3.92
N GLN A 109 -22.76 -13.00 -3.76
CA GLN A 109 -21.37 -12.52 -3.68
C GLN A 109 -20.95 -11.63 -4.87
N SER A 110 -21.58 -11.82 -6.03
CA SER A 110 -21.34 -11.06 -7.26
C SER A 110 -22.07 -9.72 -7.35
N PHE A 111 -22.84 -9.28 -6.35
CA PHE A 111 -23.75 -8.13 -6.52
C PHE A 111 -23.04 -6.80 -6.84
N LEU A 112 -21.77 -6.65 -6.49
CA LEU A 112 -20.95 -5.47 -6.82
C LEU A 112 -20.25 -5.57 -8.17
N GLN A 113 -20.26 -6.73 -8.85
CA GLN A 113 -19.55 -6.91 -10.12
C GLN A 113 -20.05 -5.95 -11.20
N ASN A 114 -21.34 -5.62 -11.21
CA ASN A 114 -21.89 -4.67 -12.18
C ASN A 114 -21.44 -3.22 -11.94
N GLN A 115 -20.96 -2.88 -10.74
CA GLN A 115 -20.53 -1.52 -10.38
C GLN A 115 -19.02 -1.37 -10.42
N CYS A 116 -18.28 -2.32 -9.82
CA CYS A 116 -16.82 -2.24 -9.69
C CYS A 116 -16.07 -3.37 -10.39
N GLY A 117 -16.77 -4.31 -11.04
CA GLY A 117 -16.15 -5.47 -11.69
C GLY A 117 -15.69 -6.57 -10.72
N LEU A 118 -15.92 -6.40 -9.41
CA LEU A 118 -15.36 -7.26 -8.36
C LEU A 118 -16.46 -7.88 -7.49
N PRO A 119 -16.28 -9.12 -7.01
CA PRO A 119 -17.17 -9.71 -6.01
C PRO A 119 -16.91 -9.10 -4.62
N VAL A 120 -17.81 -9.33 -3.68
CA VAL A 120 -17.51 -9.09 -2.26
C VAL A 120 -16.52 -10.14 -1.78
N SER A 121 -15.40 -9.69 -1.22
CA SER A 121 -14.32 -10.55 -0.73
C SER A 121 -13.48 -9.79 0.29
N THR A 122 -12.86 -10.54 1.22
CA THR A 122 -11.88 -10.02 2.18
C THR A 122 -10.63 -9.46 1.51
N TYR A 123 -10.37 -9.84 0.26
CA TYR A 123 -9.21 -9.43 -0.52
C TYR A 123 -9.14 -7.90 -0.72
N PHE A 124 -10.27 -7.23 -0.99
CA PHE A 124 -10.27 -5.84 -1.44
C PHE A 124 -10.14 -4.80 -0.30
N SER A 125 -9.57 -3.64 -0.63
CA SER A 125 -9.23 -2.57 0.32
C SER A 125 -10.44 -2.02 1.09
N ALA A 126 -11.62 -1.95 0.48
CA ALA A 126 -12.79 -1.30 1.08
C ALA A 126 -13.18 -1.89 2.45
N LEU A 127 -13.16 -3.22 2.59
CA LEU A 127 -13.49 -3.88 3.85
C LEU A 127 -12.36 -3.72 4.89
N LYS A 128 -11.11 -3.65 4.44
CA LYS A 128 -9.96 -3.37 5.30
C LYS A 128 -10.05 -1.96 5.89
N ILE A 129 -10.40 -0.97 5.07
CA ILE A 129 -10.65 0.41 5.52
C ILE A 129 -11.77 0.42 6.55
N LYS A 130 -12.92 -0.20 6.26
CA LYS A 130 -14.04 -0.27 7.22
C LYS A 130 -13.62 -0.91 8.54
N TRP A 131 -12.88 -2.02 8.50
CA TRP A 131 -12.38 -2.66 9.70
C TRP A 131 -11.50 -1.73 10.54
N LEU A 132 -10.58 -0.99 9.91
CA LEU A 132 -9.72 -0.02 10.59
C LEU A 132 -10.54 1.10 11.24
N MET A 133 -11.54 1.63 10.53
CA MET A 133 -12.45 2.66 11.04
C MET A 133 -13.23 2.17 12.27
N ASP A 134 -13.65 0.91 12.29
CA ASP A 134 -14.47 0.36 13.36
C ASP A 134 -13.64 -0.10 14.58
N ASN A 135 -12.39 -0.53 14.37
CA ASN A 135 -11.60 -1.26 15.38
C ASN A 135 -10.36 -0.51 15.89
N VAL A 136 -9.85 0.49 15.18
CA VAL A 136 -8.62 1.20 15.57
C VAL A 136 -8.96 2.61 16.07
N ASP A 137 -8.76 2.86 17.36
CA ASP A 137 -9.15 4.14 17.98
C ASP A 137 -8.35 5.32 17.45
N GLU A 138 -7.06 5.13 17.14
CA GLU A 138 -6.24 6.17 16.50
C GLU A 138 -6.79 6.59 15.13
N VAL A 139 -7.29 5.63 14.35
CA VAL A 139 -7.98 5.90 13.07
C VAL A 139 -9.28 6.66 13.30
N LYS A 140 -10.08 6.27 14.31
CA LYS A 140 -11.33 6.98 14.64
C LYS A 140 -11.08 8.44 15.00
N GLU A 141 -10.08 8.71 15.84
CA GLU A 141 -9.73 10.08 16.22
C GLU A 141 -9.19 10.87 15.03
N ALA A 142 -8.31 10.28 14.22
CA ALA A 142 -7.84 10.92 13.00
C ALA A 142 -8.97 11.27 12.02
N ILE A 143 -10.00 10.42 11.89
CA ILE A 143 -11.18 10.71 11.07
C ILE A 143 -12.00 11.87 11.64
N LYS A 144 -12.26 11.88 12.95
CA LYS A 144 -12.98 12.98 13.61
C LYS A 144 -12.30 14.33 13.40
N GLU A 145 -10.98 14.33 13.40
CA GLU A 145 -10.16 15.52 13.18
C GLU A 145 -9.89 15.82 11.70
N SER A 146 -10.47 15.06 10.76
CA SER A 146 -10.23 15.20 9.32
C SER A 146 -8.74 15.06 8.92
N ARG A 147 -7.98 14.28 9.69
CA ARG A 147 -6.56 13.98 9.53
C ARG A 147 -6.30 12.53 9.13
N CYS A 148 -7.19 11.91 8.37
CA CYS A 148 -7.02 10.52 7.91
C CYS A 148 -7.01 10.46 6.38
N LEU A 149 -5.88 10.05 5.81
CA LEU A 149 -5.79 9.60 4.42
C LEU A 149 -5.72 8.07 4.38
N PHE A 150 -6.12 7.50 3.25
CA PHE A 150 -6.05 6.08 3.00
C PHE A 150 -5.56 5.83 1.57
N GLY A 151 -4.99 4.66 1.35
CA GLY A 151 -4.52 4.25 0.03
C GLY A 151 -3.88 2.88 0.07
N ASN A 152 -3.58 2.37 -1.12
CA ASN A 152 -2.76 1.19 -1.26
C ASN A 152 -1.27 1.58 -1.10
N VAL A 153 -0.38 0.58 -1.07
CA VAL A 153 1.05 0.77 -0.85
C VAL A 153 1.69 1.77 -1.83
N ASP A 154 1.31 1.74 -3.10
CA ASP A 154 1.75 2.70 -4.12
C ASP A 154 1.38 4.14 -3.79
N SER A 155 0.11 4.38 -3.41
CA SER A 155 -0.38 5.72 -3.04
C SER A 155 0.37 6.26 -1.84
N TRP A 156 0.62 5.42 -0.85
CA TRP A 156 1.37 5.79 0.35
C TRP A 156 2.86 6.05 0.05
N LEU A 157 3.51 5.19 -0.73
CA LEU A 157 4.91 5.36 -1.15
C LEU A 157 5.09 6.64 -1.95
N VAL A 158 4.19 6.93 -2.88
CA VAL A 158 4.19 8.19 -3.63
C VAL A 158 3.99 9.37 -2.70
N TRP A 159 3.03 9.31 -1.78
CA TRP A 159 2.76 10.41 -0.84
C TRP A 159 3.98 10.72 0.04
N VAL A 160 4.57 9.70 0.66
CA VAL A 160 5.73 9.90 1.53
C VAL A 160 6.95 10.34 0.73
N SER A 161 7.14 9.84 -0.50
CA SER A 161 8.24 10.24 -1.39
C SER A 161 8.04 11.59 -2.05
N SER A 162 6.81 12.09 -2.19
CA SER A 162 6.51 13.41 -2.77
C SER A 162 7.05 14.54 -1.91
N SER A 163 7.23 14.29 -0.62
CA SER A 163 7.95 15.20 0.29
C SER A 163 9.47 15.23 0.02
N TRP A 164 9.97 14.34 -0.85
CA TRP A 164 11.39 14.10 -1.12
C TRP A 164 11.74 14.40 -2.60
N CYS A 165 10.82 14.21 -3.55
CA CYS A 165 10.85 14.77 -4.91
C CYS A 165 9.53 14.48 -5.67
N CYS A 166 9.15 15.34 -6.61
CA CYS A 166 7.90 15.32 -7.39
C CYS A 166 7.48 13.93 -7.93
N PHE A 167 6.34 13.40 -7.48
CA PHE A 167 5.61 12.30 -8.13
C PHE A 167 4.13 12.70 -8.29
N LEU A 168 3.55 12.40 -9.46
CA LEU A 168 2.15 12.69 -9.80
C LEU A 168 1.28 11.45 -9.58
N ILE A 169 0.27 11.51 -8.70
CA ILE A 169 -0.93 10.63 -8.75
C ILE A 169 -2.20 11.36 -8.28
N PHE A 170 -3.33 10.99 -8.91
CA PHE A 170 -4.72 11.25 -8.50
C PHE A 170 -5.01 10.82 -7.06
N THR A 171 -5.33 11.76 -6.17
CA THR A 171 -5.87 11.46 -4.84
C THR A 171 -7.39 11.68 -4.86
N SER A 172 -8.17 10.66 -4.54
CA SER A 172 -9.59 10.82 -4.22
C SER A 172 -9.70 11.23 -2.76
N ARG A 173 -10.13 12.47 -2.53
CA ARG A 173 -10.41 13.03 -1.20
C ARG A 173 -11.66 12.34 -0.63
N CYS A 174 -11.59 11.87 0.62
CA CYS A 174 -12.80 11.47 1.35
C CYS A 174 -13.73 12.69 1.48
N LEU A 175 -15.01 12.49 1.13
CA LEU A 175 -16.12 13.42 1.34
C LEU A 175 -16.60 13.37 2.79
#